data_AF-A0A292YFG0-F1
#
_entry.id   AF-A0A292YFG0-F1
#
_cell.length_a   1.000
_cell.length_b   1.000
_cell.length_c   1.000
_cell.angle_alpha   90.00
_cell.angle_beta   90.00
_cell.angle_gamma   90.00
#
_symmetry.space_group_name_H-M   'P 1'
#
loop_
_entity.id
_entity.type
_entity.pdbx_description
1 polymer ?
#
loop_
_entity_poly.entity_id
_entity_poly.type
_entity_poly.pdbx_seq_one_letter_code
_entity_poly.pdbx_strand_id
1 'polypeptide(L)'
;MTVPGQTLEEPRGAELTPGHLTALHQRIWDERAETAGLRLVVPPCPYSAAELAELEKAGRRVGYLPPEAATRATRHVLGTIFPSMGCYSLQPDNEVENLVSRAGWFDYETAIDAPYAGTDEAELLEQVRAAGRDLLSMNQYIVAAQDSRLFTGRYLDERRTWPRIGIRVSGRIVCARFDGDEMAEGLGDEPPVPGSLLTGYDLHPDFRAPYTGGRSAGVARSGRGVEVEPEPRAPQRGVHPSQEGELDLDAEWRRQVDGLVEAGFAGELGMGPEEYAASLPRFAPQPPEYRGRFDAPVVVETRIAWERQYELLGIRVSPFMALFPDAVPWHPDSAHRDRPYAAWFTRWGQRFEGPTSPDDARADLRPDEVGANLQEGSAVLHAHPALNDAARFFDLVGFVFPATEIGGGLPFETIDRTPGICRWRGRPEFAANLYPLAFSVFRPLVRGRAVTT
;
A
#
# COMPACT_ATOMS: atom_id res chain seq x y z
N MET A 1 24.64 10.89 2.57
CA MET A 1 23.36 11.39 3.13
C MET A 1 23.51 12.87 3.42
N THR A 2 22.86 13.74 2.66
CA THR A 2 22.73 15.16 3.02
C THR A 2 21.96 15.26 4.33
N VAL A 3 22.35 16.18 5.20
CA VAL A 3 21.63 16.47 6.45
C VAL A 3 20.16 16.80 6.09
N PRO A 4 19.14 16.42 6.87
CA PRO A 4 17.77 16.87 6.62
C PRO A 4 17.74 18.39 6.34
N GLY A 5 17.26 18.78 5.16
CA GLY A 5 17.24 20.17 4.69
C GLY A 5 18.43 20.63 3.81
N GLN A 6 19.43 19.79 3.57
CA GLN A 6 20.49 20.07 2.59
C GLN A 6 20.07 19.59 1.19
N THR A 7 19.89 20.56 0.30
CA THR A 7 19.75 20.30 -1.14
C THR A 7 21.12 20.11 -1.76
N LEU A 8 21.27 19.12 -2.63
CA LEU A 8 22.47 19.01 -3.45
C LEU A 8 22.37 19.99 -4.62
N GLU A 9 23.41 20.80 -4.85
CA GLU A 9 23.42 21.73 -5.98
C GLU A 9 23.41 20.96 -7.30
N GLU A 10 22.33 21.12 -8.05
CA GLU A 10 22.18 20.56 -9.37
C GLU A 10 22.82 21.49 -10.40
N PRO A 11 23.68 20.99 -11.31
CA PRO A 11 24.22 21.80 -12.40
C PRO A 11 23.09 22.30 -13.31
N ARG A 12 23.15 23.57 -13.73
CA ARG A 12 22.14 24.21 -14.58
C ARG A 12 22.75 25.00 -15.73
N GLY A 13 21.98 25.24 -16.78
CA GLY A 13 22.40 26.05 -17.93
C GLY A 13 23.73 25.57 -18.54
N ALA A 14 24.72 26.46 -18.65
CA ALA A 14 26.01 26.14 -19.27
C ALA A 14 26.82 25.07 -18.51
N GLU A 15 26.51 24.83 -17.23
CA GLU A 15 27.18 23.83 -16.40
C GLU A 15 26.56 22.43 -16.56
N LEU A 16 25.37 22.33 -17.17
CA LEU A 16 24.69 21.06 -17.37
C LEU A 16 25.30 20.28 -18.55
N THR A 17 26.30 19.46 -18.26
CA THR A 17 26.98 18.61 -19.25
C THR A 17 26.71 17.11 -19.00
N PRO A 18 26.83 16.25 -20.03
CA PRO A 18 26.66 14.81 -19.85
C PRO A 18 27.68 14.20 -18.89
N GLY A 19 28.92 14.70 -18.90
CA GLY A 19 29.97 14.29 -17.97
C GLY A 19 29.64 14.64 -16.52
N HIS A 20 29.12 15.86 -16.29
CA HIS A 20 28.68 16.27 -14.96
C HIS A 20 27.49 15.43 -14.46
N LEU A 21 26.49 15.17 -15.30
CA LEU A 21 25.37 14.29 -14.92
C LEU A 21 25.83 12.88 -14.59
N THR A 22 26.76 12.33 -15.35
CA THR A 22 27.33 10.98 -15.09
C THR A 22 27.99 10.94 -13.71
N ALA A 23 28.87 11.90 -13.41
CA ALA A 23 29.56 11.97 -12.12
C ALA A 23 28.60 12.23 -10.95
N LEU A 24 27.58 13.07 -11.17
CA LEU A 24 26.55 13.37 -10.19
C LEU A 24 25.74 12.11 -9.83
N HIS A 25 25.20 11.42 -10.83
CA HIS A 25 24.42 10.21 -10.61
C HIS A 25 25.27 9.06 -10.09
N GLN A 26 26.54 8.95 -10.47
CA GLN A 26 27.46 7.99 -9.85
C GLN A 26 27.58 8.25 -8.35
N ARG A 27 27.79 9.50 -7.92
CA ARG A 27 27.87 9.85 -6.50
C ARG A 27 26.58 9.54 -5.75
N ILE A 28 25.43 9.90 -6.33
CA ILE A 28 24.12 9.62 -5.76
C ILE A 28 23.93 8.10 -5.56
N TRP A 29 24.28 7.31 -6.57
CA TRP A 29 24.15 5.86 -6.52
C TRP A 29 25.21 5.16 -5.67
N ASP A 30 26.41 5.70 -5.54
CA ASP A 30 27.41 5.19 -4.58
C ASP A 30 26.84 5.21 -3.16
N GLU A 31 26.24 6.33 -2.75
CA GLU A 31 25.63 6.47 -1.43
C GLU A 31 24.37 5.60 -1.25
N ARG A 32 23.49 5.57 -2.27
CA ARG A 32 22.25 4.79 -2.21
C ARG A 32 22.52 3.29 -2.21
N ALA A 33 23.41 2.83 -3.10
CA ALA A 33 23.70 1.41 -3.30
C ALA A 33 24.41 0.79 -2.08
N GLU A 34 25.25 1.57 -1.39
CA GLU A 34 25.92 1.13 -0.16
C GLU A 34 24.92 0.65 0.91
N THR A 35 23.78 1.36 1.04
CA THR A 35 22.71 0.99 1.99
C THR A 35 22.10 -0.38 1.68
N ALA A 36 22.08 -0.77 0.40
CA ALA A 36 21.59 -2.07 -0.05
C ALA A 36 22.70 -3.12 -0.24
N GLY A 37 23.95 -2.81 0.13
CA GLY A 37 25.09 -3.71 -0.11
C GLY A 37 25.40 -3.94 -1.60
N LEU A 38 24.97 -3.01 -2.46
CA LEU A 38 25.18 -3.07 -3.91
C LEU A 38 26.37 -2.21 -4.31
N ARG A 39 27.03 -2.60 -5.40
CA ARG A 39 28.03 -1.77 -6.08
C ARG A 39 27.57 -1.53 -7.50
N LEU A 40 27.19 -0.28 -7.78
CA LEU A 40 26.61 0.10 -9.06
C LEU A 40 27.57 0.97 -9.86
N VAL A 41 27.55 0.79 -11.18
CA VAL A 41 28.29 1.65 -12.11
C VAL A 41 27.27 2.38 -12.97
N VAL A 42 27.31 3.70 -12.93
CA VAL A 42 26.46 4.54 -13.78
C VAL A 42 27.16 4.71 -15.13
N PRO A 43 26.57 4.23 -16.25
CA PRO A 43 27.14 4.41 -17.57
C PRO A 43 27.11 5.88 -17.98
N PRO A 44 27.97 6.31 -18.93
CA PRO A 44 27.94 7.67 -19.44
C PRO A 44 26.55 8.13 -19.86
N CYS A 45 26.18 9.35 -19.45
CA CYS A 45 24.93 9.99 -19.83
C CYS A 45 24.83 10.09 -21.37
N PRO A 46 23.78 9.51 -22.00
CA PRO A 46 23.68 9.42 -23.45
C PRO A 46 23.14 10.70 -24.10
N TYR A 47 22.59 11.63 -23.32
CA TYR A 47 22.11 12.92 -23.81
C TYR A 47 23.30 13.80 -24.20
N SER A 48 23.16 14.54 -25.29
CA SER A 48 24.04 15.64 -25.66
C SER A 48 23.74 16.90 -24.83
N ALA A 49 24.70 17.83 -24.72
CA ALA A 49 24.48 19.11 -24.02
C ALA A 49 23.30 19.91 -24.59
N ALA A 50 23.09 19.85 -25.91
CA ALA A 50 21.94 20.50 -26.55
C ALA A 50 20.61 19.85 -26.15
N GLU A 51 20.55 18.51 -26.06
CA GLU A 51 19.34 17.83 -25.57
C GLU A 51 19.07 18.15 -24.10
N LEU A 52 20.11 18.22 -23.27
CA LEU A 52 19.98 18.59 -21.86
C LEU A 52 19.42 20.02 -21.69
N ALA A 53 19.92 20.98 -22.48
CA ALA A 53 19.41 22.34 -22.47
C ALA A 53 17.93 22.41 -22.92
N GLU A 54 17.52 21.64 -23.92
CA GLU A 54 16.13 21.57 -24.35
C GLU A 54 15.22 20.90 -23.30
N LEU A 55 15.71 19.87 -22.60
CA LEU A 55 14.99 19.25 -21.48
C LEU A 55 14.79 20.24 -20.33
N GLU A 56 15.86 20.94 -19.93
CA GLU A 56 15.79 21.97 -18.87
C GLU A 56 14.79 23.07 -19.24
N LYS A 57 14.84 23.59 -20.48
CA LYS A 57 13.89 24.58 -20.99
C LYS A 57 12.45 24.07 -21.00
N ALA A 58 12.24 22.77 -21.21
CA ALA A 58 10.94 22.12 -21.14
C ALA A 58 10.50 21.77 -19.71
N GLY A 59 11.25 22.17 -18.68
CA GLY A 59 10.95 21.88 -17.28
C GLY A 59 11.16 20.40 -16.92
N ARG A 60 12.12 19.74 -17.55
CA ARG A 60 12.43 18.31 -17.33
C ARG A 60 13.84 18.12 -16.80
N ARG A 61 14.04 17.02 -16.08
CA ARG A 61 15.32 16.60 -15.50
C ARG A 61 15.64 15.17 -15.93
N VAL A 62 16.93 14.85 -15.94
CA VAL A 62 17.44 13.51 -16.24
C VAL A 62 17.72 12.73 -14.94
N GLY A 63 17.14 11.53 -14.83
CA GLY A 63 17.40 10.55 -13.79
C GLY A 63 18.10 9.30 -14.32
N TYR A 64 18.63 8.48 -13.41
CA TYR A 64 19.20 7.17 -13.73
C TYR A 64 18.61 6.10 -12.80
N LEU A 65 18.06 5.03 -13.40
CA LEU A 65 17.56 3.86 -12.68
C LEU A 65 18.46 2.64 -12.99
N PRO A 66 19.21 2.08 -12.02
CA PRO A 66 20.05 0.92 -12.25
C PRO A 66 19.21 -0.33 -12.59
N PRO A 67 19.71 -1.21 -13.49
CA PRO A 67 19.04 -2.47 -13.83
C PRO A 67 18.66 -3.32 -12.62
N GLU A 68 19.51 -3.33 -11.60
CA GLU A 68 19.34 -4.06 -10.35
C GLU A 68 18.09 -3.64 -9.58
N ALA A 69 17.58 -2.42 -9.80
CA ALA A 69 16.37 -1.90 -9.15
C ALA A 69 15.27 -1.55 -10.16
N ALA A 70 15.37 -1.96 -11.42
CA ALA A 70 14.48 -1.49 -12.48
C ALA A 70 13.15 -2.25 -12.58
N THR A 71 13.07 -3.43 -11.97
CA THR A 71 11.95 -4.36 -12.17
C THR A 71 10.97 -4.42 -11.00
N ARG A 72 9.78 -4.98 -11.20
CA ARG A 72 8.88 -5.33 -10.08
C ARG A 72 9.59 -6.27 -9.08
N ALA A 73 10.21 -7.32 -9.60
CA ALA A 73 10.85 -8.36 -8.78
C ALA A 73 11.97 -7.79 -7.89
N THR A 74 12.67 -6.77 -8.37
CA THR A 74 13.76 -6.11 -7.63
C THR A 74 13.36 -4.80 -6.97
N ARG A 75 12.09 -4.39 -7.02
CA ARG A 75 11.63 -3.12 -6.43
C ARG A 75 11.90 -3.02 -4.92
N HIS A 76 11.89 -4.14 -4.22
CA HIS A 76 12.20 -4.20 -2.79
C HIS A 76 13.58 -3.64 -2.44
N VAL A 77 14.54 -3.66 -3.37
CA VAL A 77 15.85 -2.99 -3.22
C VAL A 77 15.66 -1.49 -2.96
N LEU A 78 14.72 -0.82 -3.65
CA LEU A 78 14.41 0.59 -3.40
C LEU A 78 13.79 0.79 -2.01
N GLY A 79 13.06 -0.20 -1.49
CA GLY A 79 12.57 -0.19 -0.11
C GLY A 79 13.69 -0.26 0.93
N THR A 80 14.75 -1.03 0.66
CA THR A 80 15.97 -1.05 1.49
C THR A 80 16.70 0.30 1.46
N ILE A 81 16.81 0.92 0.27
CA ILE A 81 17.48 2.21 0.09
C ILE A 81 16.68 3.35 0.74
N PHE A 82 15.35 3.32 0.64
CA PHE A 82 14.45 4.36 1.16
C PHE A 82 13.40 3.76 2.11
N PRO A 83 13.79 3.42 3.36
CA PRO A 83 12.93 2.69 4.28
C PRO A 83 11.67 3.47 4.71
N SER A 84 11.69 4.81 4.66
CA SER A 84 10.50 5.62 4.99
C SER A 84 9.33 5.41 4.04
N MET A 85 9.55 4.85 2.84
CA MET A 85 8.47 4.66 1.87
C MET A 85 7.38 3.73 2.37
N GLY A 86 7.72 2.69 3.14
CA GLY A 86 6.79 1.92 3.96
C GLY A 86 5.56 1.31 3.27
N CYS A 87 5.60 1.10 1.94
CA CYS A 87 4.45 0.69 1.12
C CYS A 87 4.46 -0.80 0.77
N TYR A 88 3.29 -1.40 0.55
CA TYR A 88 3.17 -2.82 0.14
C TYR A 88 3.81 -3.10 -1.23
N SER A 89 3.88 -2.10 -2.12
CA SER A 89 4.48 -2.24 -3.45
C SER A 89 5.98 -2.56 -3.41
N LEU A 90 6.62 -2.37 -2.25
CA LEU A 90 8.03 -2.60 -2.00
C LEU A 90 8.31 -3.98 -1.40
N GLN A 91 7.30 -4.80 -1.15
CA GLN A 91 7.51 -6.15 -0.68
C GLN A 91 8.20 -7.01 -1.77
N PRO A 92 9.09 -7.95 -1.41
CA PRO A 92 9.76 -8.82 -2.38
C PRO A 92 8.80 -9.58 -3.30
N ASP A 93 7.62 -9.93 -2.79
CA ASP A 93 6.58 -10.68 -3.47
C ASP A 93 5.39 -9.80 -3.90
N ASN A 94 5.61 -8.50 -4.14
CA ASN A 94 4.55 -7.58 -4.52
C ASN A 94 3.91 -7.92 -5.88
N GLU A 95 2.62 -7.66 -6.00
CA GLU A 95 1.83 -7.89 -7.22
C GLU A 95 1.59 -6.63 -8.05
N VAL A 96 2.22 -5.51 -7.68
CA VAL A 96 2.10 -4.26 -8.42
C VAL A 96 2.98 -4.35 -9.66
N GLU A 97 2.36 -4.62 -10.80
CA GLU A 97 3.04 -4.76 -12.08
C GLU A 97 3.52 -3.40 -12.59
N ASN A 98 4.65 -3.35 -13.27
CA ASN A 98 5.01 -2.22 -14.11
C ASN A 98 4.42 -2.46 -15.51
N LEU A 99 3.90 -1.41 -16.16
CA LEU A 99 3.51 -1.49 -17.58
C LEU A 99 4.72 -1.78 -18.46
N VAL A 100 5.82 -1.08 -18.16
CA VAL A 100 7.12 -1.20 -18.80
C VAL A 100 8.18 -1.01 -17.72
N SER A 101 9.20 -1.87 -17.71
CA SER A 101 10.36 -1.71 -16.83
C SER A 101 11.58 -1.33 -17.65
N ARG A 102 11.96 -0.06 -17.57
CA ARG A 102 13.13 0.47 -18.28
C ARG A 102 14.20 0.92 -17.28
N ALA A 103 15.31 0.19 -17.28
CA ALA A 103 16.54 0.61 -16.64
C ALA A 103 17.25 1.70 -17.47
N GLY A 104 18.23 2.34 -16.85
CA GLY A 104 19.11 3.31 -17.48
C GLY A 104 18.67 4.75 -17.29
N TRP A 105 19.16 5.60 -18.19
CA TRP A 105 18.90 7.04 -18.19
C TRP A 105 17.51 7.36 -18.75
N PHE A 106 16.77 8.22 -18.05
CA PHE A 106 15.44 8.68 -18.45
C PHE A 106 15.25 10.16 -18.10
N ASP A 107 14.35 10.86 -18.78
CA ASP A 107 13.94 12.22 -18.43
C ASP A 107 12.52 12.25 -17.84
N TYR A 108 12.26 13.14 -16.88
CA TYR A 108 10.97 13.28 -16.21
C TYR A 108 10.61 14.75 -15.96
N GLU A 109 9.32 15.04 -15.81
CA GLU A 109 8.84 16.40 -15.53
C GLU A 109 9.16 16.84 -14.09
N THR A 110 9.68 18.07 -13.92
CA THR A 110 10.15 18.59 -12.61
C THR A 110 9.10 19.37 -11.84
N ALA A 111 7.96 19.71 -12.47
CA ALA A 111 6.86 20.37 -11.77
C ALA A 111 6.44 19.54 -10.55
N ILE A 112 6.20 20.17 -9.40
CA ILE A 112 5.81 19.45 -8.18
C ILE A 112 4.46 18.77 -8.39
N ASP A 113 3.51 19.44 -9.03
CA ASP A 113 2.23 18.85 -9.38
C ASP A 113 2.33 18.12 -10.73
N ALA A 114 1.68 16.96 -10.83
CA ALA A 114 1.69 16.14 -12.05
C ALA A 114 1.03 16.87 -13.22
N PRO A 115 1.60 16.76 -14.44
CA PRO A 115 0.92 17.20 -15.65
C PRO A 115 -0.32 16.33 -15.94
N TYR A 116 -1.07 16.70 -17.00
CA TYR A 116 -2.25 15.97 -17.47
C TYR A 116 -3.38 15.85 -16.43
N ALA A 117 -3.52 16.86 -15.56
CA ALA A 117 -4.61 16.89 -14.58
C ALA A 117 -5.99 16.82 -15.25
N GLY A 118 -6.93 16.07 -14.65
CA GLY A 118 -8.32 15.97 -15.12
C GLY A 118 -8.56 14.99 -16.27
N THR A 119 -7.54 14.27 -16.73
CA THR A 119 -7.71 13.21 -17.73
C THR A 119 -8.15 11.91 -17.09
N ASP A 120 -8.92 11.11 -17.85
CA ASP A 120 -9.09 9.70 -17.53
C ASP A 120 -7.87 8.86 -17.97
N GLU A 121 -7.92 7.54 -17.78
CA GLU A 121 -6.83 6.64 -18.17
C GLU A 121 -6.57 6.64 -19.69
N ALA A 122 -7.61 6.60 -20.52
CA ALA A 122 -7.46 6.50 -21.97
C ALA A 122 -6.86 7.79 -22.57
N GLU A 123 -7.36 8.94 -22.16
CA GLU A 123 -6.86 10.25 -22.59
C GLU A 123 -5.41 10.47 -22.12
N LEU A 124 -5.08 10.08 -20.89
CA LEU A 124 -3.72 10.17 -20.38
C LEU A 124 -2.76 9.37 -21.26
N LEU A 125 -3.11 8.10 -21.53
CA LEU A 125 -2.28 7.22 -22.35
C LEU A 125 -2.13 7.76 -23.78
N GLU A 126 -3.19 8.32 -24.36
CA GLU A 126 -3.14 8.94 -25.68
C GLU A 126 -2.19 10.15 -25.69
N GLN A 127 -2.31 11.06 -24.72
CA GLN A 127 -1.46 12.25 -24.64
C GLN A 127 0.01 11.92 -24.40
N VAL A 128 0.29 10.97 -23.51
CA VAL A 128 1.66 10.50 -23.23
C VAL A 128 2.29 9.86 -24.47
N ARG A 129 1.52 9.02 -25.19
CA ARG A 129 1.96 8.43 -26.45
C ARG A 129 2.17 9.47 -27.54
N ALA A 130 1.28 10.47 -27.66
CA ALA A 130 1.41 11.55 -28.64
C ALA A 130 2.67 12.40 -28.39
N ALA A 131 3.11 12.51 -27.13
CA ALA A 131 4.37 13.13 -26.75
C ALA A 131 5.61 12.25 -27.02
N GLY A 132 5.42 11.01 -27.47
CA GLY A 132 6.49 10.02 -27.67
C GLY A 132 7.16 9.58 -26.37
N ARG A 133 6.35 9.46 -25.30
CA ARG A 133 6.79 9.14 -23.93
C ARG A 133 6.06 7.89 -23.43
N ASP A 134 6.55 7.33 -22.34
CA ASP A 134 5.92 6.25 -21.59
C ASP A 134 5.51 6.78 -20.22
N LEU A 135 4.52 6.18 -19.55
CA LEU A 135 4.29 6.49 -18.13
C LEU A 135 5.49 6.02 -17.30
N LEU A 136 5.87 6.76 -16.25
CA LEU A 136 6.95 6.33 -15.35
C LEU A 136 6.59 4.99 -14.71
N SER A 137 7.49 4.01 -14.72
CA SER A 137 7.32 2.84 -13.86
C SER A 137 7.36 3.26 -12.38
N MET A 138 6.86 2.42 -11.45
CA MET A 138 6.99 2.71 -10.01
C MET A 138 8.44 3.00 -9.62
N ASN A 139 9.36 2.20 -10.17
CA ASN A 139 10.77 2.28 -9.85
C ASN A 139 11.39 3.60 -10.34
N GLN A 140 11.02 4.04 -11.56
CA GLN A 140 11.44 5.34 -12.08
C GLN A 140 10.80 6.49 -11.29
N TYR A 141 9.53 6.38 -10.93
CA TYR A 141 8.81 7.38 -10.13
C TYR A 141 9.45 7.55 -8.75
N ILE A 142 9.79 6.46 -8.06
CA ILE A 142 10.51 6.50 -6.78
C ILE A 142 11.82 7.25 -6.93
N VAL A 143 12.66 6.89 -7.91
CA VAL A 143 13.95 7.56 -8.12
C VAL A 143 13.76 9.04 -8.45
N ALA A 144 12.83 9.37 -9.34
CA ALA A 144 12.53 10.74 -9.73
C ALA A 144 12.04 11.59 -8.54
N ALA A 145 11.19 11.03 -7.68
CA ALA A 145 10.69 11.73 -6.49
C ALA A 145 11.79 11.94 -5.45
N GLN A 146 12.64 10.93 -5.21
CA GLN A 146 13.76 11.03 -4.27
C GLN A 146 14.84 12.00 -4.78
N ASP A 147 15.12 12.00 -6.08
CA ASP A 147 15.97 12.99 -6.74
C ASP A 147 15.36 14.40 -6.63
N SER A 148 14.06 14.55 -6.87
CA SER A 148 13.38 15.84 -6.69
C SER A 148 13.55 16.36 -5.28
N ARG A 149 13.38 15.49 -4.27
CA ARG A 149 13.59 15.87 -2.87
C ARG A 149 15.04 16.30 -2.62
N LEU A 150 16.01 15.55 -3.14
CA LEU A 150 17.42 15.87 -3.01
C LEU A 150 17.79 17.23 -3.64
N PHE A 151 17.23 17.56 -4.80
CA PHE A 151 17.59 18.79 -5.54
C PHE A 151 16.77 20.02 -5.16
N THR A 152 15.54 19.84 -4.71
CA THR A 152 14.58 20.94 -4.53
C THR A 152 14.04 21.07 -3.11
N GLY A 153 14.34 20.09 -2.24
CA GLY A 153 13.73 19.98 -0.94
C GLY A 153 12.27 19.54 -1.00
N ARG A 154 11.76 19.06 -2.14
CA ARG A 154 10.35 18.65 -2.29
C ARG A 154 10.23 17.37 -3.11
N TYR A 155 9.40 16.44 -2.65
CA TYR A 155 9.02 15.28 -3.44
C TYR A 155 8.11 15.68 -4.61
N LEU A 156 8.14 14.89 -5.68
CA LEU A 156 7.12 14.99 -6.71
C LEU A 156 5.76 14.60 -6.10
N ASP A 157 4.72 15.33 -6.48
CA ASP A 157 3.32 15.04 -6.16
C ASP A 157 3.01 15.07 -4.65
N GLU A 158 3.82 15.78 -3.88
CA GLU A 158 3.78 15.71 -2.41
C GLU A 158 2.57 16.43 -1.80
N ARG A 159 1.99 17.40 -2.52
CA ARG A 159 0.89 18.24 -2.01
C ARG A 159 -0.45 18.00 -2.69
N ARG A 160 -0.58 18.25 -3.99
CA ARG A 160 -1.90 18.34 -4.65
C ARG A 160 -2.27 17.15 -5.50
N THR A 161 -1.31 16.48 -6.13
CA THR A 161 -1.59 15.52 -7.19
C THR A 161 -1.46 14.07 -6.73
N TRP A 162 -2.35 13.24 -7.26
CA TRP A 162 -2.27 11.78 -7.28
C TRP A 162 -2.02 11.36 -8.74
N PRO A 163 -0.77 11.29 -9.20
CA PRO A 163 -0.48 10.86 -10.56
C PRO A 163 -0.79 9.39 -10.80
N ARG A 164 -1.41 9.12 -11.95
CA ARG A 164 -1.32 7.82 -12.60
C ARG A 164 0.11 7.63 -13.11
N ILE A 165 0.72 6.55 -12.69
CA ILE A 165 2.03 6.12 -13.18
C ILE A 165 1.88 4.76 -13.86
N GLY A 166 2.92 4.29 -14.54
CA GLY A 166 2.94 3.08 -15.34
C GLY A 166 2.96 1.81 -14.50
N ILE A 167 1.98 1.65 -13.61
CA ILE A 167 1.76 0.47 -12.79
C ILE A 167 0.36 -0.08 -12.95
N ARG A 168 0.20 -1.39 -12.72
CA ARG A 168 -1.10 -2.04 -12.62
C ARG A 168 -1.26 -2.83 -11.34
N VAL A 169 -2.50 -2.88 -10.85
CA VAL A 169 -2.93 -3.88 -9.89
C VAL A 169 -4.26 -4.47 -10.36
N SER A 170 -4.35 -5.79 -10.39
CA SER A 170 -5.53 -6.51 -10.92
C SER A 170 -5.98 -5.98 -12.29
N GLY A 171 -5.03 -5.63 -13.17
CA GLY A 171 -5.29 -5.15 -14.54
C GLY A 171 -5.57 -3.64 -14.69
N ARG A 172 -5.63 -2.86 -13.61
CA ARG A 172 -6.00 -1.43 -13.63
C ARG A 172 -4.82 -0.52 -13.31
N ILE A 173 -4.71 0.64 -13.97
CA ILE A 173 -3.70 1.64 -13.61
C ILE A 173 -4.09 2.30 -12.30
N VAL A 174 -3.14 2.33 -11.35
CA VAL A 174 -3.34 2.91 -10.02
C VAL A 174 -2.47 4.15 -9.84
N CYS A 175 -2.85 5.01 -8.90
CA CYS A 175 -2.10 6.23 -8.60
C CYS A 175 -1.06 6.00 -7.52
N ALA A 176 -0.04 6.84 -7.50
CA ALA A 176 0.92 6.89 -6.40
C ALA A 176 1.20 8.33 -6.00
N ARG A 177 1.67 8.56 -4.79
CA ARG A 177 2.18 9.87 -4.33
C ARG A 177 3.23 9.69 -3.25
N PHE A 178 4.01 10.73 -3.03
CA PHE A 178 4.82 10.82 -1.81
C PHE A 178 4.14 11.75 -0.80
N ASP A 179 4.43 11.56 0.47
CA ASP A 179 4.20 12.59 1.49
C ASP A 179 5.43 13.52 1.57
N GLY A 180 5.17 14.81 1.66
CA GLY A 180 6.18 15.85 1.91
C GLY A 180 6.31 16.20 3.39
N ASP A 181 6.99 17.31 3.68
CA ASP A 181 7.08 17.87 5.04
C ASP A 181 5.75 18.45 5.54
N GLU A 182 4.88 18.81 4.61
CA GLU A 182 3.54 19.34 4.87
C GLU A 182 2.49 18.33 4.40
N MET A 183 1.33 18.34 5.06
CA MET A 183 0.21 17.51 4.65
C MET A 183 -0.33 17.95 3.28
N ALA A 184 -0.81 16.98 2.52
CA ALA A 184 -1.50 17.20 1.27
C ALA A 184 -2.66 18.19 1.40
N GLU A 185 -2.92 18.95 0.35
CA GLU A 185 -4.15 19.75 0.29
C GLU A 185 -5.36 18.80 0.26
N GLY A 186 -6.35 19.07 1.11
CA GLY A 186 -7.61 18.32 1.15
C GLY A 186 -7.60 17.02 1.95
N LEU A 187 -6.48 16.62 2.59
CA LEU A 187 -6.43 15.41 3.45
C LEU A 187 -6.62 15.68 4.96
N GLY A 188 -7.16 16.85 5.34
CA GLY A 188 -7.52 17.16 6.74
C GLY A 188 -6.32 17.29 7.69
N ASP A 189 -6.57 17.12 9.00
CA ASP A 189 -5.59 17.28 10.09
C ASP A 189 -4.62 16.09 10.27
N GLU A 190 -4.37 15.33 9.20
CA GLU A 190 -3.46 14.21 9.28
C GLU A 190 -2.00 14.68 9.40
N PRO A 191 -1.17 14.08 10.26
CA PRO A 191 0.25 14.39 10.30
C PRO A 191 0.97 13.77 9.09
N PRO A 192 1.81 14.54 8.36
CA PRO A 192 2.58 14.01 7.26
C PRO A 192 3.66 13.05 7.75
N VAL A 193 4.02 12.07 6.92
CA VAL A 193 5.17 11.21 7.17
C VAL A 193 6.11 11.32 5.96
N PRO A 194 7.02 12.31 5.97
CA PRO A 194 7.83 12.66 4.81
C PRO A 194 8.55 11.46 4.21
N GLY A 195 8.47 11.32 2.89
CA GLY A 195 9.07 10.20 2.16
C GLY A 195 8.25 8.91 2.16
N SER A 196 7.09 8.89 2.82
CA SER A 196 6.13 7.78 2.65
C SER A 196 5.64 7.71 1.21
N LEU A 197 5.64 6.51 0.64
CA LEU A 197 5.04 6.24 -0.66
C LEU A 197 3.64 5.71 -0.43
N LEU A 198 2.65 6.38 -1.00
CA LEU A 198 1.25 5.98 -0.94
C LEU A 198 0.83 5.52 -2.33
N THR A 199 0.09 4.42 -2.41
CA THR A 199 -0.51 3.94 -3.66
C THR A 199 -2.01 3.94 -3.50
N GLY A 200 -2.72 4.69 -4.34
CA GLY A 200 -4.17 4.76 -4.36
C GLY A 200 -4.73 3.66 -5.24
N TYR A 201 -5.34 2.64 -4.63
CA TYR A 201 -5.72 1.38 -5.28
C TYR A 201 -7.12 1.39 -5.93
N ASP A 202 -7.89 2.46 -5.73
CA ASP A 202 -9.34 2.46 -5.97
C ASP A 202 -9.84 3.44 -7.05
N LEU A 203 -8.99 3.88 -7.97
CA LEU A 203 -9.48 4.76 -9.06
C LEU A 203 -9.95 3.95 -10.27
N HIS A 204 -11.17 4.23 -10.72
CA HIS A 204 -11.71 3.69 -11.98
C HIS A 204 -10.90 4.23 -13.18
N PRO A 205 -10.78 3.47 -14.29
CA PRO A 205 -10.17 3.98 -15.53
C PRO A 205 -10.77 5.31 -15.99
N ASP A 206 -12.08 5.48 -15.83
CA ASP A 206 -12.82 6.71 -16.22
C ASP A 206 -12.82 7.80 -15.14
N PHE A 207 -12.19 7.57 -13.98
CA PHE A 207 -12.19 8.53 -12.88
C PHE A 207 -11.42 9.81 -13.28
N ARG A 208 -12.07 10.96 -13.09
CA ARG A 208 -11.53 12.28 -13.44
C ARG A 208 -11.59 13.19 -12.23
N ALA A 209 -10.45 13.76 -11.88
CA ALA A 209 -10.38 14.81 -10.87
C ALA A 209 -9.30 15.83 -11.21
N PRO A 210 -9.43 17.10 -10.77
CA PRO A 210 -8.41 18.11 -10.98
C PRO A 210 -7.08 17.78 -10.27
N TYR A 211 -7.10 16.86 -9.31
CA TYR A 211 -5.91 16.37 -8.60
C TYR A 211 -5.38 15.03 -9.14
N THR A 212 -6.02 14.40 -10.13
CA THR A 212 -5.47 13.21 -10.79
C THR A 212 -4.79 13.61 -12.09
N GLY A 213 -3.47 13.46 -12.14
CA GLY A 213 -2.66 13.70 -13.34
C GLY A 213 -1.93 12.44 -13.79
N GLY A 214 -0.83 12.61 -14.51
CA GLY A 214 0.07 11.51 -14.84
C GLY A 214 1.53 11.95 -14.93
N ARG A 215 2.45 11.01 -14.70
CA ARG A 215 3.88 11.25 -14.85
C ARG A 215 4.45 10.40 -15.96
N SER A 216 5.30 11.00 -16.79
CA SER A 216 5.85 10.31 -17.94
C SER A 216 7.37 10.39 -17.99
N ALA A 217 7.97 9.34 -18.54
CA ALA A 217 9.39 9.28 -18.84
C ALA A 217 9.62 9.37 -20.35
N GLY A 218 10.69 10.05 -20.72
CA GLY A 218 11.33 9.91 -22.03
C GLY A 218 12.71 9.27 -21.91
N VAL A 219 13.27 8.94 -23.08
CA VAL A 219 14.65 8.49 -23.23
C VAL A 219 15.39 9.38 -24.22
N ALA A 220 16.72 9.36 -24.14
CA ALA A 220 17.60 10.00 -25.10
C ALA A 220 17.24 9.57 -26.53
N ARG A 221 17.46 10.46 -27.51
CA ARG A 221 17.09 10.18 -28.90
C ARG A 221 17.73 8.90 -29.42
N SER A 222 18.96 8.60 -29.00
CA SER A 222 19.68 7.36 -29.34
C SER A 222 19.05 6.09 -28.77
N GLY A 223 18.26 6.20 -27.69
CA GLY A 223 17.52 5.08 -27.10
C GLY A 223 16.06 5.01 -27.56
N ARG A 224 15.58 5.96 -28.38
CA ARG A 224 14.21 5.93 -28.91
C ARG A 224 14.08 4.78 -29.92
N GLY A 225 13.02 4.00 -29.78
CA GLY A 225 12.75 2.84 -30.66
C GLY A 225 13.37 1.52 -30.19
N VAL A 226 14.07 1.50 -29.06
CA VAL A 226 14.43 0.24 -28.40
C VAL A 226 13.17 -0.35 -27.78
N GLU A 227 12.71 -1.48 -28.35
CA GLU A 227 11.61 -2.27 -27.81
C GLU A 227 12.04 -2.84 -26.45
N VAL A 228 11.16 -2.70 -25.46
CA VAL A 228 11.40 -3.21 -24.10
C VAL A 228 10.49 -4.41 -23.93
N GLU A 229 11.08 -5.55 -23.56
CA GLU A 229 10.28 -6.72 -23.24
C GLU A 229 9.37 -6.43 -22.04
N PRO A 230 8.07 -6.74 -22.13
CA PRO A 230 7.18 -6.66 -20.98
C PRO A 230 7.68 -7.55 -19.86
N GLU A 231 7.53 -7.10 -18.62
CA GLU A 231 7.78 -8.00 -17.50
C GLU A 231 6.81 -9.18 -17.50
N PRO A 232 7.24 -10.36 -17.04
CA PRO A 232 6.33 -11.44 -16.69
C PRO A 232 5.28 -10.92 -15.70
N ARG A 233 4.05 -11.43 -15.80
CA ARG A 233 2.96 -11.10 -14.87
C ARG A 233 3.38 -11.30 -13.41
N ALA A 234 2.72 -10.57 -12.52
CA ALA A 234 2.89 -10.80 -11.09
C ALA A 234 2.55 -12.26 -10.76
N PRO A 235 3.37 -12.96 -9.96
CA PRO A 235 2.91 -14.22 -9.39
C PRO A 235 1.68 -13.91 -8.54
N GLN A 236 0.63 -14.73 -8.68
CA GLN A 236 -0.46 -14.65 -7.72
C GLN A 236 0.09 -15.05 -6.35
N ARG A 237 -0.14 -14.20 -5.35
CA ARG A 237 0.18 -14.54 -3.96
C ARG A 237 -0.69 -15.72 -3.55
N GLY A 238 -0.07 -16.90 -3.49
CA GLY A 238 -0.69 -18.10 -2.92
C GLY A 238 -1.02 -17.88 -1.43
N VAL A 239 -1.67 -18.88 -0.83
CA VAL A 239 -2.00 -18.87 0.60
C VAL A 239 -0.75 -18.57 1.43
N HIS A 240 -0.87 -17.62 2.37
CA HIS A 240 0.24 -17.35 3.28
C HIS A 240 0.44 -18.59 4.16
N PRO A 241 1.63 -19.23 4.18
CA PRO A 241 1.89 -20.40 4.99
C PRO A 241 2.09 -19.99 6.46
N SER A 242 1.04 -19.51 7.12
CA SER A 242 1.08 -19.29 8.56
C SER A 242 0.62 -20.55 9.25
N GLN A 243 1.57 -21.42 9.65
CA GLN A 243 1.45 -22.68 10.39
C GLN A 243 1.27 -23.95 9.53
N GLU A 244 2.39 -24.57 9.20
CA GLU A 244 2.47 -26.00 8.89
C GLU A 244 2.74 -26.76 10.21
N GLY A 245 1.92 -27.75 10.55
CA GLY A 245 2.08 -28.59 11.74
C GLY A 245 0.88 -28.61 12.69
N GLU A 246 0.94 -29.51 13.69
CA GLU A 246 -0.07 -29.61 14.75
C GLU A 246 0.08 -28.42 15.71
N LEU A 247 -1.03 -27.73 16.00
CA LEU A 247 -1.06 -26.53 16.81
C LEU A 247 -1.33 -26.88 18.29
N ASP A 248 -0.40 -26.51 19.18
CA ASP A 248 -0.67 -26.51 20.63
C ASP A 248 -1.60 -25.33 20.98
N LEU A 249 -2.88 -25.65 21.19
CA LEU A 249 -3.92 -24.66 21.49
C LEU A 249 -3.66 -23.90 22.79
N ASP A 250 -3.09 -24.53 23.82
CA ASP A 250 -2.84 -23.83 25.08
C ASP A 250 -1.65 -22.88 24.98
N ALA A 251 -0.63 -23.25 24.22
CA ALA A 251 0.50 -22.38 23.94
C ALA A 251 0.07 -21.19 23.07
N GLU A 252 -0.72 -21.44 22.03
CA GLU A 252 -1.24 -20.39 21.15
C GLU A 252 -2.19 -19.43 21.88
N TRP A 253 -3.05 -19.95 22.76
CA TRP A 253 -3.91 -19.13 23.62
C TRP A 253 -3.07 -18.23 24.51
N ARG A 254 -2.05 -18.79 25.20
CA ARG A 254 -1.17 -18.01 26.07
C ARG A 254 -0.47 -16.89 25.30
N ARG A 255 0.07 -17.19 24.12
CA ARG A 255 0.72 -16.21 23.26
C ARG A 255 -0.21 -15.05 22.89
N GLN A 256 -1.45 -15.33 22.48
CA GLN A 256 -2.40 -14.28 22.13
C GLN A 256 -2.79 -13.43 23.36
N VAL A 257 -3.08 -14.08 24.49
CA VAL A 257 -3.47 -13.37 25.73
C VAL A 257 -2.34 -12.52 26.28
N ASP A 258 -1.11 -13.04 26.34
CA ASP A 258 0.07 -12.29 26.79
C ASP A 258 0.26 -11.05 25.92
N GLY A 259 0.07 -11.17 24.60
CA GLY A 259 0.14 -10.03 23.69
C GLY A 259 -0.98 -9.00 23.93
N LEU A 260 -2.21 -9.41 24.27
CA LEU A 260 -3.29 -8.48 24.62
C LEU A 260 -3.01 -7.75 25.94
N VAL A 261 -2.41 -8.45 26.92
CA VAL A 261 -1.95 -7.87 28.18
C VAL A 261 -0.85 -6.84 27.91
N GLU A 262 0.15 -7.17 27.09
CA GLU A 262 1.23 -6.27 26.70
C GLU A 262 0.70 -5.02 25.97
N ALA A 263 -0.30 -5.18 25.11
CA ALA A 263 -0.99 -4.08 24.44
C ALA A 263 -1.85 -3.20 25.38
N GLY A 264 -2.03 -3.61 26.65
CA GLY A 264 -2.71 -2.80 27.67
C GLY A 264 -4.21 -3.07 27.83
N PHE A 265 -4.76 -4.12 27.23
CA PHE A 265 -6.20 -4.43 27.30
C PHE A 265 -6.68 -4.66 28.74
N ALA A 266 -5.88 -5.33 29.57
CA ALA A 266 -6.18 -5.53 30.99
C ALA A 266 -6.35 -4.20 31.74
N GLY A 267 -5.45 -3.25 31.48
CA GLY A 267 -5.50 -1.91 32.07
C GLY A 267 -6.71 -1.10 31.63
N GLU A 268 -7.08 -1.17 30.35
CA GLU A 268 -8.28 -0.52 29.80
C GLU A 268 -9.57 -0.99 30.49
N LEU A 269 -9.62 -2.27 30.89
CA LEU A 269 -10.74 -2.85 31.63
C LEU A 269 -10.63 -2.70 33.16
N GLY A 270 -9.56 -2.08 33.67
CA GLY A 270 -9.31 -1.94 35.10
C GLY A 270 -9.00 -3.25 35.83
N MET A 271 -8.51 -4.26 35.09
CA MET A 271 -8.20 -5.61 35.60
C MET A 271 -6.70 -5.80 35.79
N GLY A 272 -6.32 -6.71 36.70
CA GLY A 272 -4.95 -7.23 36.74
C GLY A 272 -4.67 -8.17 35.54
N PRO A 273 -3.40 -8.36 35.11
CA PRO A 273 -3.06 -9.27 34.01
C PRO A 273 -3.62 -10.69 34.16
N GLU A 274 -3.49 -11.29 35.35
CA GLU A 274 -3.98 -12.64 35.63
C GLU A 274 -5.51 -12.72 35.63
N GLU A 275 -6.19 -11.70 36.17
CA GLU A 275 -7.65 -11.60 36.18
C GLU A 275 -8.18 -11.47 34.74
N TYR A 276 -7.56 -10.61 33.94
CA TYR A 276 -7.90 -10.44 32.53
C TYR A 276 -7.71 -11.75 31.76
N ALA A 277 -6.55 -12.40 31.91
CA ALA A 277 -6.28 -13.69 31.28
C ALA A 277 -7.30 -14.77 31.67
N ALA A 278 -7.68 -14.83 32.95
CA ALA A 278 -8.69 -15.78 33.44
C ALA A 278 -10.10 -15.47 32.92
N SER A 279 -10.37 -14.22 32.52
CA SER A 279 -11.66 -13.80 31.96
C SER A 279 -11.84 -14.15 30.48
N LEU A 280 -10.77 -14.53 29.79
CA LEU A 280 -10.79 -14.83 28.36
C LEU A 280 -11.07 -16.31 28.08
N PRO A 281 -11.82 -16.61 27.01
CA PRO A 281 -12.18 -17.97 26.62
C PRO A 281 -10.96 -18.73 26.11
N ARG A 282 -10.87 -20.02 26.45
CA ARG A 282 -9.82 -20.95 25.99
C ARG A 282 -10.19 -21.54 24.63
N PHE A 283 -9.19 -21.84 23.80
CA PHE A 283 -9.45 -22.53 22.55
C PHE A 283 -10.00 -23.94 22.77
N ALA A 284 -11.05 -24.29 22.03
CA ALA A 284 -11.50 -25.67 21.86
C ALA A 284 -10.94 -26.26 20.54
N PRO A 285 -10.86 -27.60 20.43
CA PRO A 285 -10.48 -28.26 19.20
C PRO A 285 -11.29 -27.77 17.98
N GLN A 286 -10.62 -27.68 16.84
CA GLN A 286 -11.24 -27.30 15.58
C GLN A 286 -12.39 -28.27 15.22
N PRO A 287 -13.59 -27.76 14.89
CA PRO A 287 -14.66 -28.58 14.33
C PRO A 287 -14.17 -29.37 13.11
N PRO A 288 -14.48 -30.67 12.98
CA PRO A 288 -13.99 -31.50 11.87
C PRO A 288 -14.33 -30.94 10.47
N GLU A 289 -15.49 -30.30 10.33
CA GLU A 289 -15.97 -29.65 9.10
C GLU A 289 -15.17 -28.41 8.68
N TYR A 290 -14.36 -27.85 9.59
CA TYR A 290 -13.54 -26.66 9.36
C TYR A 290 -12.14 -26.96 8.87
N ARG A 291 -11.71 -28.23 8.93
CA ARG A 291 -10.37 -28.66 8.52
C ARG A 291 -10.06 -28.22 7.09
N GLY A 292 -8.97 -27.48 6.93
CA GLY A 292 -8.52 -26.95 5.64
C GLY A 292 -9.27 -25.71 5.17
N ARG A 293 -10.22 -25.18 5.94
CA ARG A 293 -10.97 -23.95 5.65
C ARG A 293 -10.76 -22.85 6.69
N PHE A 294 -10.74 -23.20 7.98
CA PHE A 294 -10.65 -22.25 9.08
C PHE A 294 -9.57 -22.68 10.06
N ASP A 295 -8.30 -22.46 9.74
CA ASP A 295 -7.18 -23.02 10.51
C ASP A 295 -6.47 -22.00 11.42
N ALA A 296 -7.08 -20.85 11.69
CA ALA A 296 -6.56 -19.83 12.59
C ALA A 296 -7.47 -19.64 13.82
N PRO A 297 -7.13 -20.22 15.00
CA PRO A 297 -7.88 -19.96 16.22
C PRO A 297 -7.52 -18.56 16.74
N VAL A 298 -8.53 -17.76 17.08
CA VAL A 298 -8.33 -16.37 17.51
C VAL A 298 -9.21 -16.07 18.72
N VAL A 299 -8.62 -15.44 19.74
CA VAL A 299 -9.34 -14.85 20.87
C VAL A 299 -9.81 -13.47 20.48
N VAL A 300 -11.12 -13.22 20.61
CA VAL A 300 -11.73 -11.93 20.30
C VAL A 300 -12.19 -11.28 21.60
N GLU A 301 -11.55 -10.18 21.97
CA GLU A 301 -12.03 -9.30 23.03
C GLU A 301 -13.18 -8.44 22.49
N THR A 302 -14.27 -8.34 23.23
CA THR A 302 -15.46 -7.59 22.79
C THR A 302 -15.86 -6.47 23.74
N ARG A 303 -15.38 -6.48 24.98
CA ARG A 303 -15.74 -5.52 26.04
C ARG A 303 -15.16 -4.12 25.81
N ILE A 304 -14.15 -4.01 24.96
CA ILE A 304 -13.51 -2.74 24.56
C ILE A 304 -14.04 -2.37 23.16
N ALA A 305 -14.40 -1.09 22.96
CA ALA A 305 -14.83 -0.58 21.65
C ALA A 305 -13.74 -0.83 20.58
N TRP A 306 -14.14 -1.12 19.34
CA TRP A 306 -13.21 -1.56 18.30
C TRP A 306 -12.14 -0.50 18.00
N GLU A 307 -12.51 0.79 17.98
CA GLU A 307 -11.58 1.90 17.77
C GLU A 307 -10.46 1.87 18.81
N ARG A 308 -10.84 1.66 20.07
CA ARG A 308 -9.92 1.62 21.20
C ARG A 308 -9.03 0.38 21.15
N GLN A 309 -9.55 -0.77 20.71
CA GLN A 309 -8.72 -1.96 20.48
C GLN A 309 -7.67 -1.70 19.41
N TYR A 310 -8.02 -1.00 18.33
CA TYR A 310 -7.11 -0.68 17.24
C TYR A 310 -6.00 0.24 17.74
N GLU A 311 -6.32 1.27 18.51
CA GLU A 311 -5.34 2.15 19.16
C GLU A 311 -4.36 1.38 20.06
N LEU A 312 -4.87 0.50 20.94
CA LEU A 312 -4.04 -0.31 21.84
C LEU A 312 -3.09 -1.25 21.07
N LEU A 313 -3.52 -1.74 19.91
CA LEU A 313 -2.73 -2.61 19.02
C LEU A 313 -1.85 -1.84 18.04
N GLY A 314 -1.80 -0.51 18.12
CA GLY A 314 -1.01 0.32 17.20
C GLY A 314 -1.54 0.36 15.77
N ILE A 315 -2.81 -0.04 15.55
CA ILE A 315 -3.51 0.10 14.27
C ILE A 315 -4.16 1.48 14.26
N ARG A 316 -3.76 2.32 13.32
CA ARG A 316 -4.35 3.66 13.20
C ARG A 316 -5.78 3.57 12.69
N VAL A 317 -6.72 4.28 13.28
CA VAL A 317 -8.02 4.55 12.65
C VAL A 317 -7.86 5.76 11.75
N SER A 318 -8.12 5.61 10.45
CA SER A 318 -8.00 6.71 9.49
C SER A 318 -8.96 7.84 9.86
N PRO A 319 -8.49 9.10 10.01
CA PRO A 319 -9.37 10.25 10.22
C PRO A 319 -10.40 10.43 9.11
N PHE A 320 -10.10 9.92 7.92
CA PHE A 320 -11.03 9.84 6.79
C PHE A 320 -12.33 9.10 7.15
N MET A 321 -12.32 8.21 8.15
CA MET A 321 -13.50 7.47 8.60
C MET A 321 -14.59 8.37 9.19
N ALA A 322 -14.23 9.55 9.71
CA ALA A 322 -15.20 10.52 10.22
C ALA A 322 -16.12 11.09 9.11
N LEU A 323 -15.80 10.88 7.84
CA LEU A 323 -16.63 11.31 6.71
C LEU A 323 -17.70 10.29 6.31
N PHE A 324 -17.62 9.06 6.83
CA PHE A 324 -18.54 7.98 6.53
C PHE A 324 -19.62 7.87 7.61
N PRO A 325 -20.81 7.37 7.26
CA PRO A 325 -21.75 6.88 8.27
C PRO A 325 -21.13 5.73 9.07
N ASP A 326 -21.69 5.44 10.24
CA ASP A 326 -21.29 4.28 11.03
C ASP A 326 -21.42 2.99 10.21
N ALA A 327 -20.45 2.10 10.35
CA ALA A 327 -20.50 0.79 9.72
C ALA A 327 -21.61 -0.05 10.36
N VAL A 328 -22.38 -0.75 9.52
CA VAL A 328 -23.46 -1.64 9.96
C VAL A 328 -23.15 -3.10 9.60
N PRO A 329 -23.63 -4.07 10.40
CA PRO A 329 -23.50 -5.48 10.04
C PRO A 329 -24.21 -5.77 8.71
N TRP A 330 -23.53 -6.45 7.79
CA TRP A 330 -24.13 -6.92 6.54
C TRP A 330 -25.13 -8.07 6.78
N HIS A 331 -24.86 -8.89 7.81
CA HIS A 331 -25.73 -9.99 8.24
C HIS A 331 -25.84 -10.01 9.78
N PRO A 332 -26.98 -10.43 10.38
CA PRO A 332 -27.13 -10.51 11.83
C PRO A 332 -26.04 -11.32 12.54
N ASP A 333 -25.52 -12.37 11.91
CA ASP A 333 -24.44 -13.19 12.50
C ASP A 333 -23.10 -12.47 12.58
N SER A 334 -22.89 -11.44 11.77
CA SER A 334 -21.70 -10.59 11.81
C SER A 334 -21.80 -9.54 12.91
N ALA A 335 -22.97 -9.32 13.50
CA ALA A 335 -23.14 -8.32 14.54
C ALA A 335 -22.18 -8.53 15.74
N HIS A 336 -21.97 -7.43 16.46
CA HIS A 336 -21.19 -7.42 17.69
C HIS A 336 -21.70 -8.45 18.70
N ARG A 337 -20.78 -8.99 19.51
CA ARG A 337 -21.06 -9.97 20.57
C ARG A 337 -20.72 -9.39 21.93
N ASP A 338 -21.65 -9.51 22.88
CA ASP A 338 -21.51 -8.90 24.20
C ASP A 338 -20.46 -9.55 25.11
N ARG A 339 -19.87 -10.68 24.71
CA ARG A 339 -18.88 -11.42 25.49
C ARG A 339 -17.68 -11.82 24.64
N PRO A 340 -16.46 -11.80 25.24
CA PRO A 340 -15.28 -12.34 24.57
C PRO A 340 -15.54 -13.80 24.16
N TYR A 341 -15.01 -14.17 23.01
CA TYR A 341 -15.17 -15.52 22.47
C TYR A 341 -13.91 -15.98 21.76
N ALA A 342 -13.83 -17.29 21.54
CA ALA A 342 -12.82 -17.85 20.66
C ALA A 342 -13.49 -18.46 19.41
N ALA A 343 -12.88 -18.27 18.25
CA ALA A 343 -13.38 -18.80 17.00
C ALA A 343 -12.24 -19.17 16.04
N TRP A 344 -12.60 -19.94 15.02
CA TRP A 344 -11.69 -20.34 13.94
C TRP A 344 -11.93 -19.46 12.71
N PHE A 345 -10.87 -18.81 12.25
CA PHE A 345 -10.86 -17.89 11.12
C PHE A 345 -10.12 -18.51 9.93
N THR A 346 -10.42 -18.00 8.75
CA THR A 346 -9.61 -18.24 7.55
C THR A 346 -8.26 -17.58 7.72
N ARG A 347 -7.20 -18.26 7.27
CA ARG A 347 -5.92 -17.59 7.02
C ARG A 347 -6.00 -16.71 5.79
N TRP A 348 -5.03 -15.80 5.64
CA TRP A 348 -4.96 -14.94 4.46
C TRP A 348 -4.85 -15.77 3.17
N GLY A 349 -5.83 -15.59 2.28
CA GLY A 349 -5.92 -16.29 0.99
C GLY A 349 -6.47 -17.71 1.07
N GLN A 350 -6.83 -18.23 2.25
CA GLN A 350 -7.25 -19.64 2.41
C GLN A 350 -8.61 -19.93 1.76
N ARG A 351 -9.63 -19.10 2.03
CA ARG A 351 -10.98 -19.27 1.45
C ARG A 351 -11.10 -18.69 0.04
N PHE A 352 -10.31 -17.66 -0.25
CA PHE A 352 -10.29 -16.94 -1.52
C PHE A 352 -8.83 -16.84 -1.98
N GLU A 353 -8.39 -17.82 -2.77
CA GLU A 353 -7.00 -17.89 -3.22
C GLU A 353 -6.64 -16.67 -4.11
N GLY A 354 -7.51 -16.37 -5.08
CA GLY A 354 -7.39 -15.19 -5.94
C GLY A 354 -8.01 -13.92 -5.35
N PRO A 355 -7.73 -12.75 -5.96
CA PRO A 355 -8.44 -11.51 -5.66
C PRO A 355 -9.95 -11.69 -5.86
N THR A 356 -10.74 -11.28 -4.89
CA THR A 356 -12.21 -11.30 -4.95
C THR A 356 -12.75 -9.97 -4.43
N SER A 357 -13.87 -9.50 -4.97
CA SER A 357 -14.52 -8.31 -4.42
C SER A 357 -15.19 -8.66 -3.08
N PRO A 358 -15.36 -7.69 -2.16
CA PRO A 358 -16.16 -7.88 -0.96
C PRO A 358 -17.59 -8.38 -1.23
N ASP A 359 -18.24 -7.89 -2.29
CA ASP A 359 -19.61 -8.26 -2.62
C ASP A 359 -19.71 -9.70 -3.14
N ASP A 360 -18.81 -10.09 -4.04
CA ASP A 360 -18.71 -11.48 -4.49
C ASP A 360 -18.42 -12.39 -3.30
N ALA A 361 -17.50 -11.99 -2.42
CA ALA A 361 -17.16 -12.78 -1.24
C ALA A 361 -18.35 -13.01 -0.31
N ARG A 362 -19.17 -11.97 -0.07
CA ARG A 362 -20.41 -12.07 0.71
C ARG A 362 -21.41 -13.02 0.08
N ALA A 363 -21.60 -12.92 -1.24
CA ALA A 363 -22.50 -13.80 -1.99
C ALA A 363 -22.05 -15.27 -1.95
N ASP A 364 -20.74 -15.49 -1.84
CA ASP A 364 -20.10 -16.81 -1.86
C ASP A 364 -19.97 -17.46 -0.47
N LEU A 365 -20.39 -16.78 0.61
CA LEU A 365 -20.33 -17.33 1.97
C LEU A 365 -21.22 -18.56 2.09
N ARG A 366 -20.66 -19.66 2.61
CA ARG A 366 -21.42 -20.89 2.86
C ARG A 366 -22.25 -20.77 4.15
N PRO A 367 -23.26 -21.63 4.36
CA PRO A 367 -24.13 -21.55 5.55
C PRO A 367 -23.40 -21.66 6.88
N ASP A 368 -22.21 -22.29 6.92
CA ASP A 368 -21.37 -22.43 8.12
C ASP A 368 -20.31 -21.33 8.24
N GLU A 369 -20.36 -20.29 7.41
CA GLU A 369 -19.42 -19.17 7.37
C GLU A 369 -20.10 -17.87 7.79
N VAL A 370 -19.29 -16.96 8.32
CA VAL A 370 -19.71 -15.60 8.67
C VAL A 370 -18.59 -14.64 8.31
N GLY A 371 -18.93 -13.55 7.61
CA GLY A 371 -18.01 -12.46 7.32
C GLY A 371 -17.58 -11.76 8.61
N ALA A 372 -16.30 -11.46 8.72
CA ALA A 372 -15.76 -10.93 9.97
C ALA A 372 -16.17 -9.47 10.24
N ASN A 373 -16.31 -9.14 11.53
CA ASN A 373 -16.64 -7.81 12.03
C ASN A 373 -15.40 -6.96 12.34
N LEU A 374 -15.64 -5.74 12.83
CA LEU A 374 -14.58 -4.76 13.10
C LEU A 374 -13.58 -5.24 14.18
N GLN A 375 -14.06 -5.83 15.29
CA GLN A 375 -13.19 -6.34 16.38
C GLN A 375 -12.42 -7.59 15.97
N GLU A 376 -13.01 -8.41 15.11
CA GLU A 376 -12.34 -9.60 14.56
C GLU A 376 -11.16 -9.23 13.66
N GLY A 377 -11.25 -8.10 12.95
CA GLY A 377 -10.14 -7.55 12.17
C GLY A 377 -8.89 -7.27 13.02
N SER A 378 -9.05 -6.59 14.16
CA SER A 378 -7.94 -6.37 15.10
C SER A 378 -7.43 -7.66 15.72
N ALA A 379 -8.34 -8.55 16.12
CA ALA A 379 -7.97 -9.80 16.77
C ALA A 379 -7.12 -10.71 15.85
N VAL A 380 -7.45 -10.78 14.56
CA VAL A 380 -6.69 -11.57 13.58
C VAL A 380 -5.31 -10.96 13.30
N LEU A 381 -5.20 -9.63 13.18
CA LEU A 381 -3.90 -8.99 12.99
C LEU A 381 -3.01 -9.11 14.23
N HIS A 382 -3.60 -9.03 15.42
CA HIS A 382 -2.91 -9.30 16.69
C HIS A 382 -2.41 -10.75 16.76
N ALA A 383 -3.27 -11.71 16.40
CA ALA A 383 -2.90 -13.11 16.36
C ALA A 383 -1.81 -13.39 15.31
N HIS A 384 -1.79 -12.65 14.20
CA HIS A 384 -0.89 -12.92 13.08
C HIS A 384 -0.16 -11.65 12.58
N PRO A 385 0.76 -11.07 13.38
CA PRO A 385 1.44 -9.83 13.04
C PRO A 385 2.29 -9.93 11.76
N ALA A 386 2.77 -11.13 11.43
CA ALA A 386 3.49 -11.42 10.19
C ALA A 386 2.68 -11.09 8.93
N LEU A 387 1.33 -11.10 8.99
CA LEU A 387 0.49 -10.67 7.88
C LEU A 387 0.68 -9.18 7.58
N ASN A 388 0.69 -8.34 8.62
CA ASN A 388 0.97 -6.92 8.47
C ASN A 388 2.39 -6.66 7.93
N ASP A 389 3.38 -7.39 8.44
CA ASP A 389 4.77 -7.28 7.97
C ASP A 389 4.90 -7.59 6.47
N ALA A 390 4.22 -8.66 6.03
CA ALA A 390 4.13 -9.08 4.64
C ALA A 390 3.13 -8.24 3.80
N ALA A 391 2.55 -7.18 4.37
CA ALA A 391 1.54 -6.34 3.75
C ALA A 391 0.36 -7.15 3.17
N ARG A 392 -0.16 -8.06 3.99
CA ARG A 392 -1.31 -8.92 3.76
C ARG A 392 -2.46 -8.46 4.63
N PHE A 393 -3.55 -8.12 3.98
CA PHE A 393 -4.61 -7.33 4.57
C PHE A 393 -5.96 -7.98 4.38
N PHE A 394 -6.91 -7.55 5.20
CA PHE A 394 -8.25 -8.09 5.19
C PHE A 394 -9.31 -7.03 4.88
N ASP A 395 -10.27 -7.41 4.04
CA ASP A 395 -11.59 -6.78 3.96
C ASP A 395 -12.49 -7.44 5.02
N LEU A 396 -13.09 -6.62 5.88
CA LEU A 396 -13.98 -7.05 6.96
C LEU A 396 -15.41 -7.17 6.41
N VAL A 397 -15.62 -8.21 5.59
CA VAL A 397 -16.84 -8.38 4.77
C VAL A 397 -18.12 -8.61 5.57
N GLY A 398 -18.04 -8.79 6.90
CA GLY A 398 -19.21 -8.83 7.78
C GLY A 398 -19.86 -7.46 8.02
N PHE A 399 -19.20 -6.37 7.65
CA PHE A 399 -19.70 -5.00 7.80
C PHE A 399 -19.70 -4.25 6.47
N VAL A 400 -20.52 -3.21 6.39
CA VAL A 400 -20.55 -2.23 5.31
C VAL A 400 -20.67 -0.83 5.88
N PHE A 401 -20.01 0.15 5.25
CA PHE A 401 -20.39 1.55 5.35
C PHE A 401 -21.51 1.79 4.33
N PRO A 402 -22.73 2.16 4.77
CA PRO A 402 -23.86 2.34 3.87
C PRO A 402 -23.61 3.35 2.75
N ALA A 403 -24.22 3.09 1.60
CA ALA A 403 -24.26 3.98 0.45
C ALA A 403 -24.99 5.30 0.77
N THR A 404 -24.27 6.25 1.35
CA THR A 404 -24.73 7.63 1.56
C THR A 404 -23.78 8.62 0.89
N GLU A 405 -24.22 9.87 0.73
CA GLU A 405 -23.29 10.95 0.42
C GLU A 405 -22.22 11.02 1.51
N ILE A 406 -20.96 11.00 1.11
CA ILE A 406 -19.83 11.15 2.02
C ILE A 406 -19.72 12.62 2.41
N GLY A 407 -19.49 12.87 3.70
CA GLY A 407 -19.29 14.23 4.20
C GLY A 407 -18.11 14.94 3.52
N GLY A 408 -18.12 16.28 3.53
CA GLY A 408 -16.99 17.07 3.05
C GLY A 408 -16.94 17.33 1.53
N GLY A 409 -17.99 16.97 0.78
CA GLY A 409 -18.12 17.35 -0.64
C GLY A 409 -17.16 16.61 -1.59
N LEU A 410 -16.69 15.43 -1.18
CA LEU A 410 -15.81 14.60 -2.01
C LEU A 410 -16.61 13.94 -3.14
N PRO A 411 -16.09 13.90 -4.38
CA PRO A 411 -16.81 13.43 -5.56
C PRO A 411 -16.81 11.90 -5.66
N PHE A 412 -17.06 11.20 -4.55
CA PHE A 412 -17.13 9.74 -4.53
C PHE A 412 -18.56 9.26 -4.78
N GLU A 413 -18.69 8.14 -5.47
CA GLU A 413 -19.99 7.54 -5.79
C GLU A 413 -20.74 7.11 -4.53
N THR A 414 -22.07 7.17 -4.57
CA THR A 414 -22.93 6.68 -3.48
C THR A 414 -23.06 5.16 -3.58
N ILE A 415 -22.04 4.45 -3.05
CA ILE A 415 -21.95 2.99 -3.03
C ILE A 415 -21.65 2.47 -1.62
N ASP A 416 -22.04 1.22 -1.35
CA ASP A 416 -21.64 0.53 -0.13
C ASP A 416 -20.13 0.30 -0.16
N ARG A 417 -19.49 0.47 0.99
CA ARG A 417 -18.04 0.29 1.13
C ARG A 417 -17.72 -0.70 2.21
N THR A 418 -16.58 -1.36 2.06
CA THR A 418 -16.16 -2.39 3.00
C THR A 418 -15.07 -1.84 3.90
N PRO A 419 -15.21 -1.93 5.24
CA PRO A 419 -14.10 -1.64 6.14
C PRO A 419 -12.96 -2.63 5.90
N GLY A 420 -11.73 -2.13 5.96
CA GLY A 420 -10.54 -2.93 5.76
C GLY A 420 -9.36 -2.37 6.53
N ILE A 421 -8.28 -3.14 6.59
CA ILE A 421 -7.03 -2.70 7.21
C ILE A 421 -5.97 -2.73 6.13
N CYS A 422 -5.20 -1.67 5.94
CA CYS A 422 -4.16 -1.57 4.92
C CYS A 422 -2.83 -1.08 5.50
N ARG A 423 -1.76 -1.06 4.69
CA ARG A 423 -0.51 -0.39 5.06
C ARG A 423 -0.57 1.05 4.59
N TRP A 424 -0.58 1.99 5.53
CA TRP A 424 -0.56 3.42 5.24
C TRP A 424 0.58 4.09 6.00
N ARG A 425 1.47 4.80 5.30
CA ARG A 425 2.64 5.48 5.88
C ARG A 425 3.47 4.57 6.80
N GLY A 426 3.76 3.35 6.34
CA GLY A 426 4.60 2.38 7.04
C GLY A 426 3.93 1.57 8.15
N ARG A 427 2.69 1.88 8.53
CA ARG A 427 1.96 1.24 9.66
C ARG A 427 0.60 0.66 9.21
N PRO A 428 0.00 -0.28 9.97
CA PRO A 428 -1.37 -0.71 9.72
C PRO A 428 -2.36 0.43 9.99
N GLU A 429 -3.31 0.60 9.09
CA GLU A 429 -4.37 1.60 9.19
C GLU A 429 -5.72 0.98 8.81
N PHE A 430 -6.72 1.20 9.65
CA PHE A 430 -8.12 0.92 9.35
C PHE A 430 -8.71 2.04 8.52
N ALA A 431 -9.28 1.67 7.39
CA ALA A 431 -9.93 2.60 6.48
C ALA A 431 -11.08 1.91 5.73
N ALA A 432 -11.80 2.69 4.92
CA ALA A 432 -12.76 2.17 3.97
C ALA A 432 -12.05 1.79 2.67
N ASN A 433 -12.35 0.61 2.16
CA ASN A 433 -12.12 0.28 0.76
C ASN A 433 -13.06 1.18 -0.07
N LEU A 434 -12.51 2.18 -0.78
CA LEU A 434 -13.30 3.27 -1.35
C LEU A 434 -14.21 2.81 -2.49
N TYR A 435 -13.80 1.73 -3.16
CA TYR A 435 -14.55 1.04 -4.19
C TYR A 435 -14.33 -0.46 -3.97
N PRO A 436 -15.36 -1.24 -3.58
CA PRO A 436 -15.23 -2.64 -3.15
C PRO A 436 -14.88 -3.57 -4.33
N LEU A 437 -13.66 -3.43 -4.85
CA LEU A 437 -13.15 -4.10 -6.02
C LEU A 437 -12.18 -5.21 -5.61
N ALA A 438 -12.04 -6.21 -6.47
CA ALA A 438 -11.07 -7.28 -6.25
C ALA A 438 -9.65 -6.73 -6.27
N PHE A 439 -8.97 -6.83 -5.13
CA PHE A 439 -7.60 -6.36 -4.96
C PHE A 439 -6.71 -7.44 -4.36
N SER A 440 -5.50 -7.53 -4.87
CA SER A 440 -4.67 -8.73 -4.66
C SER A 440 -3.96 -8.77 -3.30
N VAL A 441 -3.84 -7.64 -2.61
CA VAL A 441 -3.30 -7.59 -1.22
C VAL A 441 -4.37 -7.70 -0.14
N PHE A 442 -5.64 -7.50 -0.49
CA PHE A 442 -6.78 -7.69 0.42
C PHE A 442 -7.39 -9.06 0.21
N ARG A 443 -7.85 -9.68 1.30
CA ARG A 443 -8.68 -10.88 1.25
C ARG A 443 -9.88 -10.72 2.18
N PRO A 444 -11.04 -11.28 1.83
CA PRO A 444 -12.14 -11.32 2.78
C PRO A 444 -11.75 -12.10 4.02
N LEU A 445 -11.94 -11.50 5.19
CA LEU A 445 -11.81 -12.22 6.45
C LEU A 445 -13.13 -12.93 6.77
N VAL A 446 -13.04 -14.23 6.96
CA VAL A 446 -14.19 -15.09 7.24
C VAL A 446 -13.90 -15.93 8.46
N ARG A 447 -14.91 -16.17 9.28
CA ARG A 447 -14.86 -17.16 10.36
C ARG A 447 -15.87 -18.26 10.17
N GLY A 448 -15.62 -19.37 10.86
CA GLY A 448 -16.64 -20.34 11.14
C GLY A 448 -17.80 -19.72 11.91
N ARG A 449 -19.02 -20.15 11.58
CA ARG A 449 -20.25 -19.77 12.29
C ARG A 449 -20.27 -20.30 13.72
N ALA A 450 -19.74 -21.50 13.95
CA ALA A 450 -19.61 -22.10 15.27
C ALA A 450 -18.53 -21.36 16.06
N VAL A 451 -18.96 -20.69 17.11
CA VAL A 451 -18.07 -20.12 18.13
C VAL A 451 -17.82 -21.20 19.18
N THR A 452 -16.56 -21.46 19.46
CA THR A 452 -16.15 -22.65 20.20
C THR A 452 -16.22 -22.48 21.71
N THR A 453 -16.13 -21.25 22.21
CA THR A 453 -16.25 -20.89 23.65
C THR A 453 -16.59 -19.43 23.84
#